data_AF-A0A7D3WTC6-F1
#
_entry.id   AF-A0A7D3WTC6-F1
#
_cell.length_a   1.000
_cell.length_b   1.000
_cell.length_c   1.000
_cell.angle_alpha   90.00
_cell.angle_beta   90.00
_cell.angle_gamma   90.00
#
_symmetry.space_group_name_H-M   'P 1'
#
loop_
_entity.id
_entity.type
_entity.pdbx_description
1 polymer ?
#
loop_
_entity_poly.entity_id
_entity_poly.type
_entity_poly.pdbx_seq_one_letter_code
_entity_poly.pdbx_strand_id
1 'polypeptide(L)'
;MVHYSTTLPLPAGLLRRGAVLLILLVGSLFASSAHAQTWMVSTTPYIKLGVLDKYNALGGYTAVFIVTNEKNGQEYLLTKQIAKGENGVDVFFPTEPSDPEYFKNTQGLAAQPTPGRYHWECRVNGKKAVGGFFNFPETGNDITVIGGSAQR
;
A
#
# COMPACT_ATOMS: atom_id res chain seq x y z
N MET A 1 -39.74 -46.75 67.40
CA MET A 1 -39.01 -47.35 66.26
C MET A 1 -38.75 -46.22 65.27
N VAL A 2 -37.48 -45.98 64.94
CA VAL A 2 -36.98 -44.76 64.28
C VAL A 2 -37.23 -44.82 62.76
N HIS A 3 -37.78 -43.75 62.18
CA HIS A 3 -37.85 -43.55 60.73
C HIS A 3 -36.53 -42.94 60.22
N TYR A 4 -35.85 -43.64 59.32
CA TYR A 4 -34.66 -43.11 58.65
C TYR A 4 -35.07 -42.32 57.41
N SER A 5 -34.69 -41.04 57.36
CA SER A 5 -34.75 -40.22 56.14
C SER A 5 -33.49 -40.48 55.31
N THR A 6 -33.64 -41.09 54.14
CA THR A 6 -32.54 -41.31 53.19
C THR A 6 -32.36 -40.04 52.34
N THR A 7 -31.38 -39.21 52.67
CA THR A 7 -30.89 -38.16 51.76
C THR A 7 -29.83 -38.77 50.84
N LEU A 8 -30.13 -38.85 49.54
CA LEU A 8 -29.17 -39.25 48.50
C LEU A 8 -28.14 -38.12 48.29
N PRO A 9 -26.84 -38.34 48.51
CA PRO A 9 -25.82 -37.36 48.17
C PRO A 9 -25.60 -37.37 46.66
N LEU A 10 -25.91 -36.25 45.99
CA LEU A 10 -25.48 -36.04 44.61
C LEU A 10 -23.95 -35.99 44.57
N PRO A 11 -23.27 -36.80 43.73
CA PRO A 11 -21.82 -36.85 43.71
C PRO A 11 -21.28 -35.54 43.13
N ALA A 12 -20.46 -34.82 43.90
CA ALA A 12 -19.90 -33.51 43.59
C ALA A 12 -19.18 -33.40 42.21
N GLY A 13 -18.77 -34.54 41.64
CA GLY A 13 -18.15 -34.62 40.31
C GLY A 13 -19.10 -34.33 39.14
N LEU A 14 -20.40 -34.65 39.25
CA LEU A 14 -21.39 -34.37 38.20
C LEU A 14 -21.73 -32.88 38.13
N LEU A 15 -21.81 -32.22 39.29
CA LEU A 15 -22.06 -30.78 39.39
C LEU A 15 -20.93 -29.95 38.77
N ARG A 16 -19.66 -30.34 39.00
CA ARG A 16 -18.51 -29.65 38.38
C ARG A 16 -18.47 -29.82 36.85
N ARG A 17 -18.76 -31.01 36.34
CA ARG A 17 -18.79 -31.26 34.88
C ARG A 17 -19.94 -30.52 34.20
N GLY A 18 -21.12 -30.50 34.83
CA GLY A 18 -22.27 -29.73 34.35
C GLY A 18 -22.01 -28.23 34.35
N ALA A 19 -21.36 -27.69 35.39
CA ALA A 19 -21.00 -26.28 35.46
C ALA A 19 -20.01 -25.87 34.36
N VAL A 20 -18.99 -26.68 34.06
CA VAL A 20 -18.03 -26.39 32.98
C VAL A 20 -18.72 -26.39 31.62
N LEU A 21 -19.59 -27.37 31.35
CA LEU A 21 -20.37 -27.43 30.12
C LEU A 21 -21.30 -26.22 29.97
N LEU A 22 -21.96 -25.81 31.07
CA LEU A 22 -22.82 -24.64 31.08
C LEU A 22 -22.02 -23.36 30.83
N ILE A 23 -20.83 -23.21 31.43
CA ILE A 23 -19.94 -22.06 31.20
C ILE A 23 -19.47 -22.00 29.75
N LEU A 24 -19.14 -23.14 29.14
CA LEU A 24 -18.76 -23.19 27.72
C LEU A 24 -19.93 -22.86 26.79
N LEU A 25 -21.14 -23.34 27.09
CA LEU A 25 -22.34 -23.01 26.32
C LEU A 25 -22.74 -21.53 26.45
N VAL A 26 -22.66 -20.98 27.66
CA VAL A 26 -22.96 -19.57 27.89
C VAL A 26 -21.88 -18.69 27.25
N GLY A 27 -20.60 -19.10 27.33
CA GLY A 27 -19.48 -18.39 26.70
C GLY A 27 -19.57 -18.33 25.17
N SER A 28 -20.10 -19.36 24.50
CA SER A 28 -20.27 -19.35 23.05
C SER A 28 -21.38 -18.42 22.58
N LEU A 29 -22.41 -18.16 23.41
CA LEU A 29 -23.47 -17.18 23.12
C LEU A 29 -22.98 -15.73 23.21
N PHE A 30 -21.86 -15.47 23.88
CA PHE A 30 -21.21 -14.17 23.99
C PHE A 30 -19.96 -14.02 23.10
N ALA A 31 -19.69 -15.01 22.22
CA ALA A 31 -18.61 -14.88 21.26
C ALA A 31 -18.99 -13.81 20.22
N SER A 32 -18.32 -12.65 20.26
CA SER A 32 -18.46 -11.62 19.24
C SER A 32 -18.21 -12.22 17.86
N SER A 33 -19.07 -11.92 16.88
CA SER A 33 -18.83 -12.28 15.49
C SER A 33 -17.46 -11.75 15.06
N ALA A 34 -16.55 -12.66 14.73
CA ALA A 34 -15.27 -12.28 14.16
C ALA A 34 -15.55 -11.69 12.76
N HIS A 35 -15.62 -10.37 12.68
CA HIS A 35 -15.67 -9.68 11.39
C HIS A 35 -14.25 -9.67 10.84
N ALA A 36 -14.03 -10.38 9.73
CA ALA A 36 -12.80 -10.24 8.98
C ALA A 36 -12.64 -8.76 8.58
N GLN A 37 -11.58 -8.12 9.07
CA GLN A 37 -11.31 -6.75 8.69
C GLN A 37 -10.84 -6.72 7.24
N THR A 38 -11.54 -5.96 6.40
CA THR A 38 -11.17 -5.80 5.00
C THR A 38 -10.33 -4.53 4.84
N TRP A 39 -9.22 -4.67 4.12
CA TRP A 39 -8.34 -3.57 3.78
C TRP A 39 -8.49 -3.28 2.30
N MET A 40 -8.65 -2.02 1.94
CA MET A 40 -8.50 -1.59 0.55
C MET A 40 -7.02 -1.33 0.30
N VAL A 41 -6.50 -1.85 -0.80
CA VAL A 41 -5.08 -1.72 -1.15
C VAL A 41 -4.91 -1.01 -2.49
N SER A 42 -3.86 -0.20 -2.59
CA SER A 42 -3.50 0.46 -3.85
C SER A 42 -3.08 -0.60 -4.87
N THR A 43 -3.64 -0.59 -6.08
CA THR A 43 -3.34 -1.60 -7.10
C THR A 43 -2.11 -1.26 -7.95
N THR A 44 -1.71 0.02 -7.98
CA THR A 44 -0.66 0.51 -8.87
C THR A 44 0.39 1.29 -8.07
N PRO A 45 1.66 0.84 -8.03
CA PRO A 45 2.72 1.56 -7.35
C PRO A 45 3.16 2.76 -8.19
N TYR A 46 3.62 3.81 -7.50
CA TYR A 46 4.19 4.99 -8.13
C TYR A 46 5.42 5.46 -7.35
N ILE A 47 6.25 6.25 -8.02
CA ILE A 47 7.41 6.92 -7.47
C ILE A 47 7.19 8.42 -7.61
N LYS A 48 7.36 9.15 -6.50
CA LYS A 48 7.34 10.60 -6.51
C LYS A 48 8.73 11.13 -6.86
N LEU A 49 8.82 11.89 -7.96
CA LEU A 49 10.04 12.54 -8.43
C LEU A 49 9.87 14.04 -8.31
N GLY A 50 10.91 14.79 -7.96
CA GLY A 50 10.77 16.22 -7.72
C GLY A 50 12.01 17.03 -8.06
N VAL A 51 11.79 18.30 -8.41
CA VAL A 51 12.84 19.31 -8.54
C VAL A 51 12.38 20.60 -7.87
N LEU A 52 13.27 21.22 -7.10
CA LEU A 52 13.03 22.46 -6.40
C LEU A 52 14.15 23.46 -6.70
N ASP A 53 13.80 24.63 -7.23
CA ASP A 53 14.64 25.83 -7.19
C ASP A 53 14.61 26.42 -5.77
N LYS A 54 15.48 25.90 -4.91
CA LYS A 54 15.55 26.26 -3.48
C LYS A 54 15.67 27.77 -3.23
N TYR A 55 16.23 28.54 -4.16
CA TYR A 55 16.51 29.97 -3.99
C TYR A 55 15.63 30.87 -4.85
N ASN A 56 14.69 30.31 -5.63
CA ASN A 56 13.85 31.05 -6.57
C ASN A 56 14.64 31.96 -7.52
N ALA A 57 15.85 31.52 -7.89
CA ALA A 57 16.78 32.29 -8.70
C ALA A 57 16.51 32.15 -10.20
N LEU A 58 15.77 31.11 -10.61
CA LEU A 58 15.55 30.77 -12.02
C LEU A 58 14.36 31.52 -12.64
N GLY A 59 13.46 32.08 -11.82
CA GLY A 59 12.17 32.59 -12.31
C GLY A 59 11.27 31.46 -12.79
N GLY A 60 10.57 31.66 -13.92
CA GLY A 60 9.85 30.55 -14.57
C GLY A 60 10.79 29.69 -15.40
N TYR A 61 10.63 28.37 -15.36
CA TYR A 61 11.54 27.44 -16.03
C TYR A 61 10.84 26.18 -16.54
N THR A 62 11.50 25.47 -17.45
CA THR A 62 11.04 24.17 -17.95
C THR A 62 11.84 23.06 -17.30
N ALA A 63 11.13 22.10 -16.71
CA ALA A 63 11.69 20.87 -16.14
C ALA A 63 11.34 19.68 -17.02
N VAL A 64 12.34 18.91 -17.45
CA VAL A 64 12.15 17.67 -18.20
C VAL A 64 12.60 16.51 -17.34
N PHE A 65 11.64 15.69 -16.90
CA PHE A 65 11.89 14.46 -16.19
C PHE A 65 12.08 13.33 -17.20
N ILE A 66 13.18 12.60 -17.06
CA ILE A 66 13.54 11.46 -17.89
C ILE A 66 13.71 10.28 -16.96
N VAL A 67 12.95 9.21 -17.21
CA VAL A 67 13.04 7.96 -16.46
C VAL A 67 13.42 6.85 -17.42
N THR A 68 14.51 6.15 -17.10
CA THR A 68 15.09 5.11 -17.95
C THR A 68 14.97 3.77 -17.25
N ASN A 69 14.32 2.82 -17.91
CA ASN A 69 14.30 1.43 -17.48
C ASN A 69 15.64 0.77 -17.80
N GLU A 70 16.37 0.30 -16.79
CA GLU A 70 17.71 -0.26 -16.99
C GLU A 70 17.71 -1.61 -17.73
N LYS A 71 16.59 -2.33 -17.73
CA LYS A 71 16.48 -3.66 -18.36
C LYS A 71 16.47 -3.57 -19.88
N ASN A 72 15.76 -2.59 -20.44
CA ASN A 72 15.55 -2.46 -21.88
C ASN A 72 16.06 -1.12 -22.45
N GLY A 73 16.59 -0.23 -21.61
CA GLY A 73 17.08 1.10 -22.00
C GLY A 73 15.97 2.07 -22.42
N GLN A 74 14.70 1.74 -22.17
CA GLN A 74 13.58 2.56 -22.61
C GLN A 74 13.45 3.81 -21.75
N GLU A 75 13.39 4.97 -22.41
CA GLU A 75 13.19 6.26 -21.78
C GLU A 75 11.73 6.70 -21.84
N TYR A 76 11.27 7.30 -20.75
CA TYR A 76 9.97 7.92 -20.62
C TYR A 76 10.16 9.35 -20.14
N LEU A 77 9.50 10.29 -20.82
CA LEU A 77 9.68 11.71 -20.61
C LEU A 77 8.39 12.37 -20.15
N LEU A 78 8.52 13.31 -19.22
CA LEU A 78 7.47 14.24 -18.83
C LEU A 78 8.07 15.64 -18.73
N THR A 79 7.46 16.59 -19.43
CA THR A 79 7.87 18.00 -19.38
C THR A 79 6.85 18.77 -18.55
N LYS A 80 7.35 19.60 -17.62
CA LYS A 80 6.53 20.50 -16.80
C LYS A 80 7.04 21.92 -16.98
N GLN A 81 6.10 22.86 -17.14
CA GLN A 81 6.39 24.28 -17.12
C GLN A 81 6.11 24.82 -15.73
N ILE A 82 7.12 25.39 -15.09
CA ILE A 82 7.01 25.97 -13.75
C ILE A 82 6.88 27.49 -13.92
N ALA A 83 5.80 28.05 -13.35
CA ALA A 83 5.53 29.47 -13.47
C ALA A 83 6.46 30.29 -12.56
N LYS A 84 6.67 31.57 -12.91
CA LYS A 84 7.42 32.47 -12.05
C LYS A 84 6.71 32.61 -10.69
N GLY A 85 7.45 32.37 -9.61
CA GLY A 85 6.92 32.41 -8.24
C GLY A 85 6.58 31.04 -7.67
N GLU A 86 6.62 30.00 -8.50
CA GLU A 86 6.63 28.61 -8.04
C GLU A 86 8.07 28.14 -7.83
N ASN A 87 8.29 27.39 -6.75
CA ASN A 87 9.64 26.99 -6.35
C ASN A 87 10.06 25.63 -6.93
N GLY A 88 9.14 24.88 -7.52
CA GLY A 88 9.38 23.46 -7.83
C GLY A 88 8.13 22.73 -8.27
N VAL A 89 8.34 21.48 -8.66
CA VAL A 89 7.26 20.56 -9.00
C VAL A 89 7.63 19.15 -8.58
N ASP A 90 6.62 18.42 -8.10
CA ASP A 90 6.66 16.98 -7.92
C ASP A 90 5.79 16.31 -8.98
N VAL A 91 6.24 15.17 -9.50
CA VAL A 91 5.54 14.34 -10.48
C VAL A 91 5.51 12.88 -10.04
N PHE A 92 4.53 12.14 -10.51
CA PHE A 92 4.38 10.71 -10.22
C PHE A 92 4.75 9.87 -11.43
N PHE A 93 5.65 8.90 -11.24
CA PHE A 93 6.03 7.93 -12.25
C PHE A 93 5.57 6.51 -11.86
N PRO A 94 4.89 5.77 -12.74
CA PRO A 94 4.22 6.28 -13.93
C PRO A 94 3.02 7.16 -13.56
N THR A 95 2.55 7.98 -14.50
CA THR A 95 1.28 8.70 -14.41
C THR A 95 0.22 7.94 -15.20
N GLU A 96 -1.04 7.98 -14.78
CA GLU A 96 -2.11 7.37 -15.56
C GLU A 96 -2.24 8.02 -16.95
N PRO A 97 -2.48 7.25 -18.03
CA PRO A 97 -2.63 7.81 -19.38
C PRO A 97 -3.86 8.71 -19.57
N SER A 98 -4.79 8.69 -18.61
CA SER A 98 -5.94 9.59 -18.54
C SER A 98 -5.53 11.02 -18.18
N ASP A 99 -4.38 11.20 -17.51
CA ASP A 99 -3.79 12.51 -17.24
C ASP A 99 -3.19 13.06 -18.55
N PRO A 100 -3.49 14.31 -18.95
CA PRO A 100 -2.88 14.92 -20.12
C PRO A 100 -1.34 15.06 -20.00
N GLU A 101 -0.81 15.10 -18.78
CA GLU A 101 0.59 15.31 -18.45
C GLU A 101 1.24 14.03 -17.88
N TYR A 102 1.23 12.97 -18.68
CA TYR A 102 1.79 11.66 -18.34
C TYR A 102 3.18 11.41 -18.95
N PHE A 103 3.92 10.50 -18.33
CA PHE A 103 5.19 10.01 -18.84
C PHE A 103 5.00 9.14 -20.08
N LYS A 104 5.65 9.51 -21.19
CA LYS A 104 5.57 8.80 -22.46
C LYS A 104 6.94 8.60 -23.12
N ASN A 105 7.08 7.51 -23.85
CA ASN A 105 8.27 7.27 -24.67
C ASN A 105 8.19 8.03 -26.01
N THR A 106 9.21 7.86 -26.87
CA THR A 106 9.28 8.53 -28.18
C THR A 106 8.17 8.10 -29.14
N GLN A 107 7.57 6.94 -28.93
CA GLN A 107 6.41 6.43 -29.67
C GLN A 107 5.07 6.90 -29.09
N GLY A 108 5.07 7.69 -28.02
CA GLY A 108 3.86 8.16 -27.35
C GLY A 108 3.18 7.12 -26.44
N LEU A 109 3.83 6.00 -26.15
CA LEU A 109 3.27 5.00 -25.24
C LEU A 109 3.51 5.43 -23.79
N ALA A 110 2.47 5.31 -22.97
CA ALA A 110 2.54 5.62 -21.55
C ALA A 110 3.46 4.66 -20.78
N ALA A 111 4.17 5.20 -19.80
CA ALA A 111 4.95 4.41 -18.86
C ALA A 111 4.05 3.46 -18.06
N GLN A 112 4.58 2.29 -17.74
CA GLN A 112 3.93 1.29 -16.89
C GLN A 112 4.87 0.92 -15.73
N PRO A 113 4.36 0.58 -14.54
CA PRO A 113 5.17 0.29 -13.37
C PRO A 113 5.69 -1.15 -13.42
N THR A 114 6.44 -1.47 -14.48
CA THR A 114 6.97 -2.82 -14.69
C THR A 114 8.11 -3.10 -13.68
N PRO A 115 8.17 -4.29 -13.09
CA PRO A 115 9.24 -4.64 -12.16
C PRO A 115 10.64 -4.42 -12.74
N GLY A 116 11.57 -4.00 -11.88
CA GLY A 116 12.97 -3.80 -12.23
C GLY A 116 13.53 -2.46 -11.77
N ARG A 117 14.80 -2.24 -12.15
CA ARG A 117 15.58 -1.07 -11.78
C ARG A 117 15.43 0.06 -12.79
N TYR A 118 15.40 1.27 -12.27
CA TYR A 118 15.27 2.49 -13.03
C TYR A 118 16.24 3.52 -12.50
N HIS A 119 16.74 4.36 -13.41
CA HIS A 119 17.35 5.62 -13.04
C HIS A 119 16.56 6.77 -13.65
N TRP A 120 16.64 7.92 -13.02
CA TRP A 120 15.95 9.11 -13.48
C TRP A 120 16.83 10.35 -13.35
N GLU A 121 16.51 11.34 -14.16
CA GLU A 121 17.02 12.68 -14.00
C GLU A 121 15.99 13.73 -14.39
N CYS A 122 16.08 14.89 -13.75
CA CYS A 122 15.38 16.09 -14.18
C CYS A 122 16.38 17.07 -14.75
N ARG A 123 16.12 17.52 -15.98
CA ARG A 123 16.87 18.58 -16.65
C ARG A 123 16.09 19.89 -16.57
N VAL A 124 16.72 20.92 -16.01
CA VAL A 124 16.20 22.29 -16.00
C VAL A 124 16.99 23.10 -17.02
N ASN A 125 16.28 23.71 -17.97
CA ASN A 125 16.90 24.47 -19.08
C ASN A 125 18.00 23.66 -19.81
N GLY A 126 17.75 22.36 -20.02
CA GLY A 126 18.66 21.44 -20.71
C GLY A 126 19.83 20.90 -19.87
N LYS A 127 20.03 21.38 -18.64
CA LYS A 127 21.09 20.90 -17.74
C LYS A 127 20.52 19.99 -16.66
N LYS A 128 21.23 18.90 -16.34
CA LYS A 128 20.86 18.02 -15.23
C LYS A 128 20.86 18.80 -13.91
N ALA A 129 19.71 18.85 -13.26
CA ALA A 129 19.52 19.52 -11.96
C ALA A 129 19.52 18.52 -10.80
N VAL A 130 18.87 17.36 -10.99
CA VAL A 130 18.74 16.31 -9.99
C VAL A 130 18.55 14.96 -10.68
N GLY A 131 18.79 13.85 -9.98
CA GLY A 131 18.47 12.52 -10.43
C GLY A 131 18.65 11.49 -9.33
N GLY A 132 18.35 10.24 -9.63
CA GLY A 132 18.47 9.15 -8.68
C GLY A 132 18.11 7.80 -9.30
N PHE A 133 17.92 6.81 -8.43
CA PHE A 133 17.61 5.44 -8.78
C PHE A 133 16.44 4.94 -7.95
N PHE A 134 15.64 4.03 -8.50
CA PHE A 134 14.60 3.32 -7.77
C PHE A 134 14.35 1.93 -8.38
N ASN A 135 13.61 1.10 -7.67
CA ASN A 135 13.25 -0.24 -8.14
C ASN A 135 11.76 -0.50 -7.89
N PHE A 136 11.05 -0.97 -8.92
CA PHE A 136 9.73 -1.56 -8.72
C PHE A 136 9.87 -3.03 -8.32
N PRO A 137 9.20 -3.47 -7.25
CA PRO A 137 9.28 -4.85 -6.80
C PRO A 137 8.61 -5.81 -7.79
N GLU A 138 9.09 -7.06 -7.82
CA GLU A 138 8.47 -8.15 -8.60
C GLU A 138 7.12 -8.60 -8.02
N THR A 139 6.94 -8.40 -6.72
CA THR A 139 5.73 -8.76 -5.99
C THR A 139 4.87 -7.51 -5.74
N GLY A 140 3.56 -7.64 -5.95
CA GLY A 140 2.59 -6.60 -5.62
C GLY A 140 2.32 -6.50 -4.11
N ASN A 141 1.07 -6.24 -3.76
CA ASN A 141 0.67 -6.03 -2.37
C ASN A 141 0.78 -7.30 -1.51
N ASP A 142 1.35 -7.15 -0.32
CA ASP A 142 1.29 -8.15 0.75
C ASP A 142 0.12 -7.81 1.68
N ILE A 143 -0.88 -8.69 1.77
CA ILE A 143 -2.11 -8.46 2.52
C ILE A 143 -2.23 -9.53 3.60
N THR A 144 -2.21 -9.10 4.86
CA THR A 144 -2.50 -9.98 6.00
C THR A 144 -3.94 -9.78 6.48
N VAL A 145 -4.73 -10.85 6.48
CA VAL A 145 -6.10 -10.83 7.02
C VAL A 145 -6.03 -11.05 8.53
N ILE A 146 -6.54 -10.11 9.32
CA ILE A 146 -6.62 -10.23 10.78
C ILE A 146 -8.06 -10.63 11.16
N GLY A 147 -8.21 -11.69 11.95
CA GLY A 147 -9.49 -12.09 12.56
C GLY A 147 -10.33 -13.11 11.77
N GLY A 148 -9.86 -13.62 10.64
CA GLY A 148 -10.49 -14.76 9.96
C GLY A 148 -9.79 -16.07 10.33
N SER A 149 -10.52 -17.07 10.82
CA SER A 149 -10.01 -18.44 10.86
C SER A 149 -9.72 -18.88 9.43
N ALA A 150 -8.44 -19.01 9.08
CA ALA A 150 -8.01 -19.55 7.81
C ALA A 150 -8.51 -21.01 7.68
N GLN A 151 -9.62 -21.22 6.97
CA GLN A 151 -9.94 -22.54 6.46
C GLN A 151 -9.14 -22.74 5.18
N ARG A 152 -8.12 -23.61 5.27
CA ARG A 152 -7.63 -24.37 4.12
C ARG A 152 -8.60 -25.50 3.83
#